data_AF-A0AA39CPG8-F1
#
_entry.id   AF-A0AA39CPG8-F1
#
_cell.length_a   1.000
_cell.length_b   1.000
_cell.length_c   1.000
_cell.angle_alpha   90.00
_cell.angle_beta   90.00
_cell.angle_gamma   90.00
#
_symmetry.space_group_name_H-M   'P 1'
#
loop_
_entity.id
_entity.type
_entity.pdbx_description
1 polymer ?
#
loop_
_entity_poly.entity_id
_entity_poly.type
_entity_poly.pdbx_seq_one_letter_code
_entity_poly.pdbx_strand_id
1 'polypeptide(L)'
;MPQYMTIEDRDHALKILGERRLWDREYKPPNPVSKLFKSQRKLEAFSPQEIDRALRAAVQENASLGLIEAYISLGASVGVRPVKHLWKRSRHARSTESDALQLAFPGSSEDLFRLLATHADQKSKDEALVTAIRLHDESKTKTIFELGARPLIFDTAICRAAARLDEETLSFLSRWTSRSKEVYTIAFARAIQASEQWFSDSRLNILRMLLEKGAEGDVVDVTFLQAVQHFLIGRAPEALVDLLLSFDVDVDFNDGEVVKRTVATGEIDMLKKLMGSDPSTDTLTNALFCALMHQHPPELVVQISEILTTSEQQPLLTGSPNPNLPLLVFALQKYPTSPEVVRQLLVMGCEGDSQLAWQVFSMPKVQAGDGHAQIE
;
A
#
# COMPACT_ATOMS: atom_id res chain seq x y z
N MET A 1 22.13 11.46 32.12
CA MET A 1 21.76 12.66 31.33
C MET A 1 22.86 13.69 31.55
N PRO A 2 23.47 14.25 30.51
CA PRO A 2 24.34 15.40 30.66
C PRO A 2 23.52 16.57 31.21
N GLN A 3 23.98 17.16 32.31
CA GLN A 3 23.40 18.35 32.90
C GLN A 3 24.17 19.54 32.34
N TYR A 4 23.56 20.26 31.41
CA TYR A 4 24.14 21.42 30.75
C TYR A 4 23.91 22.71 31.54
N MET A 5 22.86 22.75 32.35
CA MET A 5 22.45 23.91 33.14
C MET A 5 23.41 24.19 34.30
N THR A 6 23.98 25.39 34.29
CA THR A 6 24.68 25.97 35.44
C THR A 6 23.76 26.88 36.27
N ILE A 7 24.21 27.31 37.44
CA ILE A 7 23.49 28.32 38.25
C ILE A 7 23.37 29.63 37.47
N GLU A 8 24.41 30.01 36.73
CA GLU A 8 24.45 31.23 35.90
C GLU A 8 23.39 31.19 34.80
N ASP A 9 23.19 30.04 34.14
CA ASP A 9 22.13 29.87 33.14
C ASP A 9 20.73 30.07 33.72
N ARG A 10 20.50 29.59 34.96
CA ARG A 10 19.22 29.75 35.65
C ARG A 10 18.96 31.21 36.01
N ASP A 11 19.96 31.92 36.52
CA ASP A 11 19.85 33.34 36.85
C ASP A 11 19.66 34.17 35.57
N HIS A 12 20.35 33.81 34.49
CA HIS A 12 20.17 34.42 33.18
C HIS A 12 18.75 34.22 32.63
N ALA A 13 18.19 33.01 32.74
CA ALA A 13 16.81 32.72 32.35
C ALA A 13 15.79 33.60 33.10
N LEU A 14 15.96 33.76 34.42
CA LEU A 14 15.10 34.60 35.25
C LEU A 14 15.22 36.08 34.88
N LYS A 15 16.44 36.54 34.55
CA LYS A 15 16.67 37.91 34.08
C LYS A 15 15.95 38.18 32.75
N ILE A 16 16.10 37.31 31.76
CA ILE A 16 15.41 37.45 30.46
C ILE A 16 13.88 37.45 30.65
N LEU A 17 13.35 36.57 31.51
CA LEU A 17 11.92 36.56 31.83
C LEU A 17 11.46 37.87 32.46
N GLY A 18 12.25 38.45 33.36
CA GLY A 18 11.98 39.76 33.96
C GLY A 18 11.98 40.90 32.94
N GLU A 19 12.95 40.91 32.03
CA GLU A 19 13.04 41.91 30.95
C GLU A 19 11.87 41.78 29.97
N ARG A 20 11.48 40.55 29.60
CA ARG A 20 10.35 40.31 28.69
C ARG A 20 9.02 40.79 29.26
N ARG A 21 8.79 40.70 30.58
CA ARG A 21 7.59 41.25 31.24
C ARG A 21 7.40 42.75 31.01
N LEU A 22 8.48 43.50 30.87
CA LEU A 22 8.43 44.95 30.65
C LEU A 22 7.81 45.31 29.28
N TRP A 23 7.92 44.40 28.31
CA TRP A 23 7.52 44.61 26.92
C TRP A 23 6.39 43.69 26.47
N ASP A 24 5.94 42.77 27.33
CA ASP A 24 4.89 41.81 27.04
C ASP A 24 3.49 42.45 27.10
N ARG A 25 2.87 42.60 25.93
CA ARG A 25 1.52 43.18 25.78
C ARG A 25 0.43 42.33 26.45
N GLU A 26 0.69 41.06 26.73
CA GLU A 26 -0.26 40.15 27.36
C GLU A 26 -0.08 40.05 28.88
N TYR A 27 1.01 40.63 29.42
CA TYR A 27 1.26 40.64 30.85
C TYR A 27 0.22 41.53 31.57
N LYS A 28 -0.39 40.96 32.61
CA LYS A 28 -1.30 41.68 33.50
C LYS A 28 -0.73 41.67 34.91
N PRO A 29 -0.35 42.83 35.47
CA PRO A 29 0.18 42.88 36.82
C PRO A 29 -0.86 42.39 37.84
N PRO A 30 -0.42 41.82 38.97
CA PRO A 30 -1.33 41.30 39.98
C PRO A 30 -2.22 42.41 40.56
N ASN A 31 -3.53 42.19 40.52
CA ASN A 31 -4.54 43.12 41.02
C ASN A 31 -4.34 43.40 42.52
N PRO A 32 -4.78 44.57 43.04
CA PRO A 32 -4.58 44.97 44.43
C PRO A 32 -5.05 43.94 45.45
N VAL A 33 -6.19 43.28 45.18
CA VAL A 33 -6.76 42.23 46.05
C VAL A 33 -5.84 41.00 46.12
N SER A 34 -5.20 40.62 45.01
CA SER A 34 -4.29 39.47 45.00
C SER A 34 -3.01 39.72 45.81
N LYS A 35 -2.63 40.99 46.02
CA LYS A 35 -1.49 41.38 46.88
C LYS A 35 -1.76 41.19 48.36
N LEU A 36 -3.02 41.11 48.78
CA LEU A 36 -3.43 40.91 50.18
C LEU A 36 -3.43 39.43 50.59
N PHE A 37 -3.60 38.51 49.64
CA PHE A 37 -3.80 37.08 49.93
C PHE A 37 -2.71 36.15 49.39
N LYS A 38 -1.81 36.64 48.53
CA LYS A 38 -0.70 35.84 47.98
C LYS A 38 0.63 36.30 48.56
N SER A 39 1.49 35.34 48.90
CA SER A 39 2.88 35.61 49.28
C SER A 39 3.61 36.36 48.17
N GLN A 40 4.53 37.25 48.53
CA GLN A 40 5.37 38.00 47.57
C GLN A 40 6.04 37.09 46.52
N ARG A 41 6.59 35.94 46.94
CA ARG A 41 7.16 34.92 46.02
C ARG A 41 6.18 34.39 44.97
N LYS A 42 4.88 34.29 45.29
CA LYS A 42 3.83 33.85 44.33
C LYS A 42 3.36 34.97 43.42
N LEU A 43 3.54 36.23 43.83
CA LEU A 43 3.21 37.41 43.02
C LEU A 43 4.31 37.70 41.99
N GLU A 44 5.56 37.40 42.34
CA GLU A 44 6.74 37.56 41.47
C GLU A 44 6.98 36.34 40.56
N ALA A 45 6.41 35.18 40.88
CA ALA A 45 6.54 33.96 40.09
C ALA A 45 6.09 34.15 38.62
N PHE A 46 6.84 33.54 37.70
CA PHE A 46 6.51 33.51 36.27
C PHE A 46 5.37 32.53 36.00
N SER A 47 4.38 32.97 35.22
CA SER A 47 3.32 32.10 34.75
C SER A 47 3.89 31.07 33.75
N PRO A 48 3.32 29.87 33.67
CA PRO A 48 3.82 28.86 32.74
C PRO A 48 3.84 29.33 31.28
N GLN A 49 2.89 30.18 30.88
CA GLN A 49 2.84 30.76 29.53
C GLN A 49 3.97 31.76 29.25
N GLU A 50 4.45 32.49 30.25
CA GLU A 50 5.63 33.36 30.11
C GLU A 50 6.89 32.51 29.88
N ILE A 51 7.03 31.42 30.63
CA ILE A 51 8.18 30.52 30.54
C ILE A 51 8.16 29.75 29.21
N ASP A 52 6.99 29.27 28.76
CA ASP A 52 6.84 28.58 27.47
C ASP A 52 7.20 29.50 26.27
N ARG A 53 6.76 30.78 26.31
CA ARG A 53 7.12 31.78 25.28
C ARG A 53 8.62 32.12 25.30
N ALA A 54 9.22 32.16 26.49
CA ALA A 54 10.66 32.36 26.64
C ALA A 54 11.45 31.20 26.04
N LEU A 55 11.07 29.95 26.37
CA LEU A 55 11.66 28.75 25.80
C LEU A 55 11.58 28.77 24.26
N ARG A 56 10.40 29.02 23.67
CA ARG A 56 10.23 28.99 22.21
C ARG A 56 11.08 30.00 21.47
N ALA A 57 11.18 31.22 21.98
CA ALA A 57 12.05 32.23 21.39
C ALA A 57 13.53 31.84 21.51
N ALA A 58 13.95 31.30 22.66
CA ALA A 58 15.31 30.81 22.86
C ALA A 58 15.64 29.65 21.90
N VAL A 59 14.67 28.76 21.61
CA VAL A 59 14.83 27.72 20.58
C VAL A 59 14.98 28.30 19.18
N GLN A 60 14.17 29.29 18.81
CA GLN A 60 14.27 29.97 17.51
C GLN A 60 15.60 30.71 17.32
N GLU A 61 16.15 31.25 18.40
CA GLU A 61 17.46 31.92 18.42
C GLU A 61 18.64 30.93 18.56
N ASN A 62 18.38 29.62 18.60
CA ASN A 62 19.37 28.56 18.80
C ASN A 62 20.28 28.83 20.01
N ALA A 63 19.67 29.21 21.14
CA ALA A 63 20.36 29.57 22.37
C ALA A 63 21.14 28.39 23.01
N SER A 64 21.95 28.69 24.02
CA SER A 64 22.77 27.68 24.71
C SER A 64 21.92 26.57 25.35
N LEU A 65 22.44 25.34 25.37
CA LEU A 65 21.77 24.19 25.98
C LEU A 65 21.46 24.40 27.47
N GLY A 66 22.35 25.08 28.20
CA GLY A 66 22.15 25.43 29.60
C GLY A 66 20.96 26.38 29.82
N LEU A 67 20.76 27.37 28.94
CA LEU A 67 19.63 28.29 29.01
C LEU A 67 18.30 27.57 28.69
N ILE A 68 18.31 26.65 27.72
CA ILE A 68 17.15 25.85 27.35
C ILE A 68 16.76 24.90 28.50
N GLU A 69 17.74 24.19 29.08
CA GLU A 69 17.51 23.33 30.25
C GLU A 69 17.07 24.15 31.46
N ALA A 70 17.56 25.39 31.63
CA ALA A 70 17.09 26.30 32.66
C ALA A 70 15.59 26.62 32.51
N TYR A 71 15.10 26.94 31.31
CA TYR A 71 13.67 27.15 31.08
C TYR A 71 12.85 25.89 31.35
N ILE A 72 13.32 24.71 30.93
CA ILE A 72 12.67 23.42 31.23
C ILE A 72 12.61 23.19 32.75
N SER A 73 13.69 23.46 33.49
CA SER A 73 13.76 23.32 34.95
C SER A 73 12.83 24.29 35.70
N LEU A 74 12.54 25.45 35.09
CA LEU A 74 11.57 26.43 35.59
C LEU A 74 10.12 26.03 35.30
N GLY A 75 9.91 24.92 34.58
CA GLY A 75 8.61 24.33 34.30
C GLY A 75 8.07 24.67 32.91
N ALA A 76 8.92 25.07 31.95
CA ALA A 76 8.51 25.22 30.56
C ALA A 76 8.02 23.88 29.98
N SER A 77 6.95 23.94 29.20
CA SER A 77 6.45 22.82 28.42
C SER A 77 7.14 22.83 27.06
N VAL A 78 7.78 21.72 26.70
CA VAL A 78 8.27 21.54 25.33
C VAL A 78 7.08 21.50 24.37
N GLY A 79 6.06 20.69 24.69
CA GLY A 79 4.81 20.57 23.92
C GLY A 79 3.79 21.69 24.15
N VAL A 80 2.68 21.63 23.42
CA VAL A 80 1.56 22.59 23.56
C VAL A 80 0.67 22.21 24.75
N ARG A 81 0.53 23.11 25.73
CA ARG A 81 -0.35 22.86 26.89
C ARG A 81 -1.83 22.85 26.49
N PRO A 82 -2.64 21.90 27.00
CA PRO A 82 -4.08 21.94 26.82
C PRO A 82 -4.70 23.07 27.66
N VAL A 83 -5.40 24.01 27.00
CA VAL A 83 -6.07 25.13 27.67
C VAL A 83 -7.40 24.65 28.27
N LYS A 84 -7.48 24.59 29.61
CA LYS A 84 -8.61 24.00 30.35
C LYS A 84 -9.96 24.75 30.29
N HIS A 85 -10.05 25.93 29.66
CA HIS A 85 -11.25 26.80 29.72
C HIS A 85 -11.73 27.39 28.37
N LEU A 86 -11.59 26.67 27.24
CA LEU A 86 -11.91 27.18 25.90
C LEU A 86 -13.32 26.84 25.36
N TRP A 87 -14.32 26.51 26.18
CA TRP A 87 -15.69 26.28 25.67
C TRP A 87 -16.38 27.53 25.09
N LYS A 88 -15.80 28.72 25.25
CA LYS A 88 -16.38 30.00 24.80
C LYS A 88 -15.63 30.72 23.67
N ARG A 89 -14.61 30.11 23.03
CA ARG A 89 -13.93 30.72 21.88
C ARG A 89 -14.08 29.88 20.62
N SER A 90 -14.51 30.55 19.56
CA SER A 90 -14.83 30.05 18.23
C SER A 90 -13.83 29.00 17.72
N ARG A 91 -14.36 27.97 17.03
CA ARG A 91 -13.65 26.86 16.37
C ARG A 91 -12.56 27.27 15.35
N HIS A 92 -12.36 28.58 15.14
CA HIS A 92 -11.38 29.15 14.22
C HIS A 92 -10.15 29.77 14.90
N ALA A 93 -10.13 29.89 16.24
CA ALA A 93 -8.90 30.22 16.96
C ALA A 93 -8.13 28.92 17.23
N ARG A 94 -7.53 28.33 16.18
CA ARG A 94 -6.46 27.34 16.38
C ARG A 94 -5.41 28.03 17.24
N SER A 95 -5.04 27.45 18.38
CA SER A 95 -3.88 27.94 19.14
C SER A 95 -2.68 27.89 18.19
N THR A 96 -2.24 29.04 17.69
CA THR A 96 -1.12 29.24 16.75
C THR A 96 0.24 28.97 17.38
N GLU A 97 0.25 28.23 18.47
CA GLU A 97 1.41 27.97 19.29
C GLU A 97 2.05 26.67 18.84
N SER A 98 3.06 26.78 17.98
CA SER A 98 3.93 25.67 17.62
C SER A 98 4.68 25.17 18.84
N ASP A 99 4.70 23.85 19.01
CA ASP A 99 5.53 23.11 19.97
C ASP A 99 7.00 23.54 19.87
N ALA A 100 7.69 23.68 21.02
CA ALA A 100 9.11 24.05 21.03
C ALA A 100 9.97 23.02 20.29
N LEU A 101 9.60 21.74 20.31
CA LEU A 101 10.26 20.69 19.54
C LEU A 101 10.08 20.89 18.03
N GLN A 102 8.92 21.38 17.58
CA GLN A 102 8.68 21.68 16.16
C GLN A 102 9.50 22.88 15.68
N LEU A 103 9.70 23.88 16.56
CA LEU A 103 10.51 25.05 16.25
C LEU A 103 12.00 24.74 16.10
N ALA A 104 12.45 23.58 16.60
CA ALA A 104 13.83 23.12 16.45
C ALA A 104 14.11 22.46 15.09
N PHE A 105 13.13 22.29 14.19
CA PHE A 105 13.41 21.74 12.86
C PHE A 105 14.30 22.64 11.96
N PRO A 106 14.07 23.96 11.85
CA PRO A 106 14.94 24.83 11.06
C PRO A 106 16.23 25.17 11.81
N GLY A 107 17.36 24.62 11.39
CA GLY A 107 18.70 25.13 11.76
C GLY A 107 19.15 24.96 13.21
N SER A 108 18.42 24.21 14.05
CA SER A 108 18.89 23.92 15.42
C SER A 108 20.08 22.95 15.41
N SER A 109 20.91 23.00 16.46
CA SER A 109 21.90 21.96 16.71
C SER A 109 21.24 20.60 17.03
N GLU A 110 21.95 19.50 16.76
CA GLU A 110 21.49 18.14 17.07
C GLU A 110 21.29 17.97 18.59
N ASP A 111 22.19 18.52 19.40
CA ASP A 111 22.11 18.44 20.86
C ASP A 111 20.92 19.21 21.42
N LEU A 112 20.58 20.38 20.85
CA LEU A 112 19.39 21.13 21.23
C LEU A 112 18.13 20.35 20.91
N PHE A 113 18.07 19.77 19.70
CA PHE A 113 16.94 18.95 19.28
C PHE A 113 16.79 17.72 20.19
N ARG A 114 17.89 17.02 20.49
CA ARG A 114 17.91 15.86 21.39
C ARG A 114 17.47 16.23 22.80
N LEU A 115 17.95 17.35 23.35
CA LEU A 115 17.53 17.85 24.66
C LEU A 115 16.02 18.09 24.70
N LEU A 116 15.46 18.82 23.73
CA LEU A 116 14.02 19.06 23.65
C LEU A 116 13.23 17.75 23.52
N ALA A 117 13.69 16.84 22.65
CA ALA A 117 13.02 15.56 22.43
C ALA A 117 13.03 14.67 23.69
N THR A 118 14.09 14.71 24.53
CA THR A 118 14.12 13.94 25.79
C THR A 118 13.06 14.40 26.79
N HIS A 119 12.72 15.68 26.79
CA HIS A 119 11.73 16.29 27.69
C HIS A 119 10.33 16.45 27.06
N ALA A 120 10.17 16.09 25.79
CA ALA A 120 8.91 16.14 25.08
C ALA A 120 7.97 14.98 25.49
N ASP A 121 6.66 15.26 25.48
CA ASP A 121 5.66 14.21 25.65
C ASP A 121 5.54 13.33 24.38
N GLN A 122 4.83 12.21 24.49
CA GLN A 122 4.70 11.27 23.36
C GLN A 122 4.06 11.93 22.14
N LYS A 123 3.08 12.81 22.34
CA LYS A 123 2.36 13.46 21.24
C LYS A 123 3.29 14.39 20.46
N SER A 124 4.08 15.19 21.18
CA SER A 124 5.11 16.07 20.64
C SER A 124 6.17 15.28 19.85
N LYS A 125 6.64 14.15 20.39
CA LYS A 125 7.57 13.25 19.68
C LYS A 125 6.96 12.68 18.40
N ASP A 126 5.71 12.25 18.46
CA ASP A 126 5.00 11.67 17.32
C ASP A 126 4.78 12.72 16.20
N GLU A 127 4.37 13.94 16.56
CA GLU A 127 4.25 15.06 15.61
C GLU A 127 5.61 15.46 15.05
N ALA A 128 6.67 15.44 15.86
CA ALA A 128 8.03 15.75 15.43
C ALA A 128 8.53 14.68 14.44
N LEU A 129 8.24 13.41 14.69
CA LEU A 129 8.59 12.32 13.77
C LEU A 129 7.94 12.52 12.40
N VAL A 130 6.66 12.90 12.37
CA VAL A 130 5.96 13.20 11.10
C VAL A 130 6.62 14.36 10.34
N THR A 131 7.05 15.41 11.04
CA THR A 131 7.80 16.52 10.44
C THR A 131 9.18 16.07 9.94
N ALA A 132 9.92 15.27 10.71
CA ALA A 132 11.23 14.75 10.33
C ALA A 132 11.15 13.89 9.06
N ILE A 133 10.15 13.00 8.97
CA ILE A 133 9.89 12.16 7.79
C ILE A 133 9.58 13.04 6.57
N ARG A 134 8.71 14.04 6.72
CA ARG A 134 8.34 14.96 5.63
C ARG A 134 9.54 15.77 5.10
N LEU A 135 10.52 16.05 5.95
CA LEU A 135 11.72 16.80 5.59
C LEU A 135 12.89 15.89 5.17
N HIS A 136 12.70 14.56 5.18
CA HIS A 136 13.76 13.57 4.96
C HIS A 136 15.00 13.80 5.87
N ASP A 137 14.80 14.32 7.08
CA ASP A 137 15.88 14.61 8.03
C ASP A 137 16.27 13.32 8.78
N GLU A 138 17.34 12.67 8.32
CA GLU A 138 17.83 11.41 8.89
C GLU A 138 18.29 11.54 10.35
N SER A 139 19.00 12.63 10.70
CA SER A 139 19.54 12.81 12.05
C SER A 139 18.42 13.01 13.08
N LYS A 140 17.43 13.86 12.76
CA LYS A 140 16.28 14.08 13.65
C LYS A 140 15.38 12.85 13.69
N THR A 141 15.16 12.16 12.57
CA THR A 141 14.40 10.90 12.55
C THR A 141 15.06 9.86 13.45
N LYS A 142 16.39 9.69 13.38
CA LYS A 142 17.16 8.80 14.26
C LYS A 142 16.97 9.14 15.72
N THR A 143 17.16 10.42 16.06
CA THR A 143 17.08 10.90 17.44
C THR A 143 15.68 10.66 18.03
N ILE A 144 14.62 10.95 17.28
CA ILE A 144 13.24 10.75 17.72
C ILE A 144 12.91 9.25 17.86
N PHE A 145 13.41 8.43 16.93
CA PHE A 145 13.26 6.98 16.97
C PHE A 145 13.94 6.36 18.22
N GLU A 146 15.19 6.72 18.49
CA GLU A 146 15.95 6.28 19.67
C GLU A 146 15.29 6.70 20.99
N LEU A 147 14.60 7.85 20.99
CA LEU A 147 13.88 8.39 22.16
C LEU A 147 12.46 7.83 22.34
N GLY A 148 12.10 6.78 21.60
CA GLY A 148 10.90 5.98 21.82
C GLY A 148 9.65 6.49 21.10
N ALA A 149 9.78 7.14 19.94
CA ALA A 149 8.62 7.43 19.10
C ALA A 149 7.93 6.14 18.64
N ARG A 150 6.60 6.20 18.46
CA ARG A 150 5.80 5.00 18.19
C ARG A 150 6.14 4.40 16.81
N PRO A 151 6.49 3.10 16.71
CA PRO A 151 6.78 2.44 15.43
C PRO A 151 5.64 2.55 14.41
N LEU A 152 4.38 2.52 14.87
CA LEU A 152 3.18 2.63 14.03
C LEU A 152 3.17 3.89 13.15
N ILE A 153 3.87 4.95 13.54
CA ILE A 153 3.97 6.18 12.74
C ILE A 153 4.70 5.90 11.43
N PHE A 154 5.74 5.06 11.44
CA PHE A 154 6.41 4.66 10.21
C PHE A 154 5.48 3.84 9.32
N ASP A 155 4.75 2.88 9.88
CA ASP A 155 3.83 2.04 9.10
C ASP A 155 2.76 2.89 8.40
N THR A 156 2.17 3.84 9.13
CA THR A 156 1.21 4.79 8.56
C THR A 156 1.84 5.72 7.54
N ALA A 157 3.09 6.13 7.73
CA ALA A 157 3.83 6.96 6.77
C ALA A 157 4.15 6.19 5.49
N ILE A 158 4.56 4.92 5.58
CA ILE A 158 4.82 4.03 4.43
C ILE A 158 3.55 3.88 3.60
N CYS A 159 2.44 3.56 4.26
CA CYS A 159 1.15 3.43 3.60
C CYS A 159 0.70 4.71 2.89
N ARG A 160 0.96 5.88 3.49
CA ARG A 160 0.65 7.17 2.89
C ARG A 160 1.58 7.52 1.73
N ALA A 161 2.87 7.22 1.86
CA ALA A 161 3.84 7.43 0.79
C ALA A 161 3.48 6.57 -0.44
N ALA A 162 3.15 5.29 -0.21
CA ALA A 162 2.68 4.40 -1.27
C ALA A 162 1.37 4.89 -1.92
N ALA A 163 0.38 5.31 -1.12
CA ALA A 163 -0.87 5.88 -1.65
C ALA A 163 -0.68 7.19 -2.42
N ARG A 164 0.38 7.94 -2.15
CA ARG A 164 0.71 9.19 -2.86
C ARG A 164 1.68 8.98 -4.01
N LEU A 165 2.16 7.74 -4.19
CA LEU A 165 3.19 7.37 -5.15
C LEU A 165 4.46 8.21 -4.95
N ASP A 166 4.80 8.45 -3.67
CA ASP A 166 5.94 9.25 -3.22
C ASP A 166 7.15 8.33 -3.00
N GLU A 167 7.93 8.14 -4.07
CA GLU A 167 9.08 7.25 -4.10
C GLU A 167 10.20 7.69 -3.13
N GLU A 168 10.43 9.00 -3.00
CA GLU A 168 11.47 9.55 -2.13
C GLU A 168 11.18 9.25 -0.66
N THR A 169 9.94 9.55 -0.23
CA THR A 169 9.50 9.24 1.14
C THR A 169 9.52 7.75 1.42
N LEU A 170 9.07 6.94 0.46
CA LEU A 170 9.04 5.49 0.62
C LEU A 170 10.46 4.91 0.71
N SER A 171 11.39 5.36 -0.14
CA SER A 171 12.82 4.98 -0.09
C SER A 171 13.45 5.37 1.24
N PHE A 172 13.20 6.59 1.71
CA PHE A 172 13.65 7.06 3.02
C PHE A 172 13.13 6.16 4.15
N LEU A 173 11.81 5.94 4.23
CA LEU A 173 11.18 5.14 5.27
C LEU A 173 11.62 3.68 5.26
N SER A 174 11.90 3.13 4.07
CA SER A 174 12.32 1.75 3.86
C SER A 174 13.64 1.37 4.58
N ARG A 175 14.44 2.38 4.97
CA ARG A 175 15.68 2.22 5.73
C ARG A 175 15.45 2.08 7.24
N TRP A 176 14.32 2.57 7.74
CA TRP A 176 13.99 2.62 9.16
C TRP A 176 13.14 1.43 9.63
N THR A 177 12.28 0.91 8.74
CA THR A 177 11.34 -0.17 9.07
C THR A 177 11.81 -1.49 8.50
N SER A 178 11.96 -2.51 9.36
CA SER A 178 12.56 -3.79 8.95
C SER A 178 11.78 -5.04 9.34
N ARG A 179 10.52 -4.97 9.80
CA ARG A 179 9.93 -6.19 10.44
C ARG A 179 8.53 -6.64 10.07
N SER A 180 7.65 -5.84 9.49
CA SER A 180 6.32 -6.33 9.15
C SER A 180 6.07 -6.31 7.65
N LYS A 181 6.13 -7.51 7.04
CA LYS A 181 5.68 -7.73 5.66
C LYS A 181 4.26 -7.19 5.43
N GLU A 182 3.39 -7.35 6.42
CA GLU A 182 2.00 -6.89 6.40
C GLU A 182 1.87 -5.40 6.07
N VAL A 183 2.78 -4.56 6.58
CA VAL A 183 2.78 -3.11 6.29
C VAL A 183 3.06 -2.85 4.81
N TYR A 184 3.99 -3.60 4.21
CA TYR A 184 4.31 -3.48 2.80
C TYR A 184 3.21 -4.07 1.91
N THR A 185 2.56 -5.17 2.32
CA THR A 185 1.36 -5.70 1.66
C THR A 185 0.22 -4.67 1.64
N ILE A 186 -0.07 -4.03 2.78
CA ILE A 186 -1.09 -2.99 2.85
C ILE A 186 -0.69 -1.76 2.02
N ALA A 187 0.58 -1.37 2.05
CA ALA A 187 1.08 -0.24 1.26
C ALA A 187 1.02 -0.53 -0.25
N PHE A 188 1.33 -1.75 -0.67
CA PHE A 188 1.18 -2.22 -2.05
C PHE A 188 -0.28 -2.11 -2.50
N ALA A 189 -1.23 -2.64 -1.72
CA ALA A 189 -2.65 -2.51 -1.99
C ALA A 189 -3.08 -1.05 -2.19
N ARG A 190 -2.57 -0.15 -1.34
CA ARG A 190 -2.86 1.29 -1.42
C ARG A 190 -2.26 1.97 -2.65
N ALA A 191 -1.06 1.57 -3.08
CA ALA A 191 -0.44 2.10 -4.29
C ALA A 191 -1.28 1.75 -5.54
N ILE A 192 -1.76 0.51 -5.62
CA ILE A 192 -2.63 0.04 -6.71
C ILE A 192 -3.97 0.78 -6.69
N GLN A 193 -4.60 0.93 -5.52
CA GLN A 193 -5.89 1.62 -5.38
C GLN A 193 -5.83 3.14 -5.60
N ALA A 194 -4.66 3.75 -5.42
CA ALA A 194 -4.51 5.19 -5.52
C ALA A 194 -4.59 5.73 -6.95
N SER A 195 -4.36 4.90 -7.97
CA SER A 195 -4.31 5.34 -9.35
C SER A 195 -4.88 4.31 -10.30
N GLU A 196 -5.75 4.74 -11.21
CA GLU A 196 -6.21 3.93 -12.35
C GLU A 196 -5.08 3.59 -13.34
N GLN A 197 -3.91 4.25 -13.23
CA GLN A 197 -2.73 4.04 -14.06
C GLN A 197 -1.56 3.44 -13.26
N TRP A 198 -1.87 2.68 -12.20
CA TRP A 198 -0.87 2.01 -11.37
C TRP A 198 0.07 1.10 -12.17
N PHE A 199 -0.38 0.60 -13.33
CA PHE A 199 0.38 -0.26 -14.23
C PHE A 199 1.32 0.49 -15.20
N SER A 200 1.49 1.81 -15.06
CA SER A 200 2.41 2.58 -15.92
C SER A 200 3.88 2.42 -15.51
N ASP A 201 4.81 2.63 -16.45
CA ASP A 201 6.26 2.55 -16.22
C ASP A 201 6.73 3.40 -15.03
N SER A 202 6.12 4.58 -14.86
CA SER A 202 6.44 5.52 -13.78
C SER A 202 6.15 5.00 -12.36
N ARG A 203 5.47 3.86 -12.23
CA ARG A 203 5.08 3.25 -10.96
C ARG A 203 5.83 1.96 -10.64
N LEU A 204 6.58 1.43 -11.61
CA LEU A 204 7.32 0.17 -11.46
C LEU A 204 8.29 0.19 -10.29
N ASN A 205 9.00 1.31 -10.08
CA ASN A 205 9.96 1.43 -8.97
C ASN A 205 9.29 1.31 -7.60
N ILE A 206 8.10 1.91 -7.45
CA ILE A 206 7.34 1.87 -6.19
C ILE A 206 6.86 0.45 -5.93
N LEU A 207 6.25 -0.20 -6.92
CA LEU A 207 5.79 -1.58 -6.79
C LEU A 207 6.96 -2.53 -6.51
N ARG A 208 8.07 -2.39 -7.23
CA ARG A 208 9.31 -3.15 -7.01
C ARG A 208 9.79 -3.01 -5.57
N MET A 209 9.92 -1.78 -5.07
CA MET A 209 10.39 -1.55 -3.70
C MET A 209 9.45 -2.17 -2.66
N LEU A 210 8.13 -2.12 -2.87
CA LEU A 210 7.16 -2.74 -1.94
C LEU A 210 7.25 -4.27 -1.96
N LEU A 211 7.41 -4.88 -3.14
CA LEU A 211 7.61 -6.33 -3.31
C LEU A 211 8.96 -6.79 -2.73
N GLU A 212 10.05 -6.08 -2.98
CA GLU A 212 11.38 -6.35 -2.40
C GLU A 212 11.39 -6.30 -0.87
N LYS A 213 10.47 -5.54 -0.27
CA LYS A 213 10.28 -5.47 1.18
C LYS A 213 9.32 -6.53 1.73
N GLY A 214 8.79 -7.40 0.87
CA GLY A 214 8.02 -8.58 1.24
C GLY A 214 6.50 -8.40 1.18
N ALA A 215 5.99 -7.50 0.33
CA ALA A 215 4.57 -7.52 0.00
C ALA A 215 4.22 -8.87 -0.65
N GLU A 216 3.21 -9.57 -0.11
CA GLU A 216 2.86 -10.95 -0.48
C GLU A 216 1.36 -11.24 -0.29
N GLY A 217 0.91 -12.41 -0.76
CA GLY A 217 -0.45 -12.92 -0.65
C GLY A 217 -1.40 -12.44 -1.77
N ASP A 218 -2.70 -12.71 -1.62
CA ASP A 218 -3.72 -12.53 -2.66
C ASP A 218 -3.71 -11.18 -3.37
N VAL A 219 -3.32 -10.09 -2.67
CA VAL A 219 -3.24 -8.77 -3.30
C VAL A 219 -2.22 -8.75 -4.44
N VAL A 220 -1.11 -9.49 -4.31
CA VAL A 220 -0.07 -9.59 -5.34
C VAL A 220 -0.58 -10.45 -6.49
N ASP A 221 -1.26 -11.57 -6.20
CA ASP A 221 -1.84 -12.47 -7.23
C ASP A 221 -2.94 -11.78 -8.05
N VAL A 222 -3.85 -11.07 -7.37
CA VAL A 222 -4.87 -10.24 -8.04
C VAL A 222 -4.22 -9.15 -8.90
N THR A 223 -3.16 -8.51 -8.38
CA THR A 223 -2.44 -7.47 -9.13
C THR A 223 -1.73 -8.06 -10.34
N PHE A 224 -1.16 -9.26 -10.22
CA PHE A 224 -0.55 -9.99 -11.33
C PHE A 224 -1.56 -10.32 -12.43
N LEU A 225 -2.72 -10.87 -12.06
CA LEU A 225 -3.81 -11.11 -12.98
C LEU A 225 -4.23 -9.82 -13.71
N GLN A 226 -4.39 -8.70 -12.98
CA GLN A 226 -4.75 -7.42 -13.59
C GLN A 226 -3.65 -6.86 -14.50
N ALA A 227 -2.37 -7.00 -14.12
CA ALA A 227 -1.23 -6.58 -14.93
C ALA A 227 -1.21 -7.32 -16.26
N VAL A 228 -1.38 -8.65 -16.24
CA VAL A 228 -1.48 -9.46 -17.46
C VAL A 228 -2.68 -9.02 -18.29
N GLN A 229 -3.87 -8.85 -17.69
CA GLN A 229 -5.05 -8.37 -18.42
C GLN A 229 -4.83 -7.02 -19.11
N HIS A 230 -4.15 -6.07 -18.45
CA HIS A 230 -3.80 -4.79 -19.06
C HIS A 230 -2.72 -4.91 -20.13
N PHE A 231 -1.77 -5.84 -19.99
CA PHE A 231 -0.76 -6.14 -20.99
C PHE A 231 -1.40 -6.72 -22.27
N LEU A 232 -2.31 -7.69 -22.14
CA LEU A 232 -2.99 -8.35 -23.26
C LEU A 232 -3.81 -7.38 -24.14
N ILE A 233 -4.19 -6.21 -23.61
CA ILE A 233 -4.87 -5.14 -24.36
C ILE A 233 -3.96 -3.94 -24.70
N GLY A 234 -2.64 -4.10 -24.56
CA GLY A 234 -1.63 -3.10 -24.91
C GLY A 234 -1.57 -1.86 -24.02
N ARG A 235 -2.02 -1.95 -22.75
CA ARG A 235 -2.04 -0.83 -21.79
C ARG A 235 -0.93 -0.88 -20.75
N ALA A 236 -0.50 -2.07 -20.35
CA ALA A 236 0.59 -2.25 -19.40
C ALA A 236 1.88 -2.67 -20.12
N PRO A 237 3.04 -2.23 -19.63
CA PRO A 237 4.33 -2.67 -20.14
C PRO A 237 4.59 -4.13 -19.71
N GLU A 238 5.28 -4.89 -20.57
CA GLU A 238 5.71 -6.26 -20.26
C GLU A 238 6.58 -6.31 -19.01
N ALA A 239 7.40 -5.27 -18.78
CA ALA A 239 8.27 -5.14 -17.62
C ALA A 239 7.52 -5.19 -16.27
N LEU A 240 6.24 -4.82 -16.23
CA LEU A 240 5.41 -4.98 -15.04
C LEU A 240 5.09 -6.45 -14.77
N VAL A 241 4.76 -7.19 -15.82
CA VAL A 241 4.46 -8.62 -15.75
C VAL A 241 5.71 -9.38 -15.34
N ASP A 242 6.86 -9.06 -15.93
CA ASP A 242 8.16 -9.64 -15.57
C ASP A 242 8.55 -9.34 -14.12
N LEU A 243 8.30 -8.11 -13.67
CA LEU A 243 8.52 -7.74 -12.28
C LEU A 243 7.69 -8.64 -11.35
N LEU A 244 6.39 -8.78 -11.59
CA LEU A 244 5.51 -9.56 -10.71
C LEU A 244 5.85 -11.07 -10.75
N LEU A 245 6.16 -11.61 -11.93
CA LEU A 245 6.62 -13.00 -12.09
C LEU A 245 7.95 -13.30 -11.39
N SER A 246 8.79 -12.28 -11.16
CA SER A 246 10.04 -12.46 -10.40
C SER A 246 9.82 -12.63 -8.89
N PHE A 247 8.59 -12.46 -8.41
CA PHE A 247 8.16 -12.74 -7.04
C PHE A 247 7.25 -13.97 -7.01
N ASP A 248 6.90 -14.42 -5.79
CA ASP A 248 6.09 -15.61 -5.51
C ASP A 248 4.61 -15.36 -5.83
N VAL A 249 4.29 -15.18 -7.13
CA VAL A 249 2.93 -15.06 -7.64
C VAL A 249 2.34 -16.42 -7.96
N ASP A 250 1.10 -16.63 -7.54
CA ASP A 250 0.36 -17.86 -7.82
C ASP A 250 -0.30 -17.80 -9.21
N VAL A 251 0.24 -18.57 -10.16
CA VAL A 251 -0.35 -18.72 -11.51
C VAL A 251 -1.63 -19.55 -11.50
N ASP A 252 -1.87 -20.33 -10.45
CA ASP A 252 -3.09 -21.12 -10.24
C ASP A 252 -4.21 -20.31 -9.56
N PHE A 253 -3.93 -19.07 -9.16
CA PHE A 253 -4.89 -18.20 -8.51
C PHE A 253 -6.22 -18.12 -9.27
N ASN A 254 -7.32 -18.31 -8.53
CA ASN A 254 -8.69 -18.27 -9.05
C ASN A 254 -8.91 -19.24 -10.23
N ASP A 255 -8.53 -20.51 -10.04
CA ASP A 255 -8.60 -21.60 -11.01
C ASP A 255 -7.79 -21.29 -12.29
N GLY A 256 -6.60 -20.72 -12.13
CA GLY A 256 -5.71 -20.40 -13.23
C GLY A 256 -6.23 -19.28 -14.14
N GLU A 257 -6.89 -18.27 -13.57
CA GLU A 257 -7.54 -17.20 -14.36
C GLU A 257 -6.56 -16.47 -15.26
N VAL A 258 -5.31 -16.26 -14.82
CA VAL A 258 -4.29 -15.58 -15.62
C VAL A 258 -3.93 -16.38 -16.89
N VAL A 259 -3.83 -17.71 -16.77
CA VAL A 259 -3.57 -18.61 -17.89
C VAL A 259 -4.78 -18.67 -18.82
N LYS A 260 -6.00 -18.84 -18.27
CA LYS A 260 -7.24 -18.83 -19.06
C LYS A 260 -7.41 -17.55 -19.88
N ARG A 261 -7.12 -16.38 -19.30
CA ARG A 261 -7.20 -15.08 -20.00
C ARG A 261 -6.20 -14.97 -21.13
N THR A 262 -4.98 -15.41 -20.88
CA THR A 262 -3.92 -15.41 -21.89
C THR A 262 -4.27 -16.32 -23.08
N VAL A 263 -4.79 -17.51 -22.79
CA VAL A 263 -5.32 -18.45 -23.79
C VAL A 263 -6.46 -17.81 -24.58
N ALA A 264 -7.44 -17.20 -23.90
CA ALA A 264 -8.60 -16.58 -24.55
C ALA A 264 -8.23 -15.45 -25.52
N THR A 265 -7.10 -14.78 -25.31
CA THR A 265 -6.58 -13.77 -26.23
C THR A 265 -5.70 -14.33 -27.34
N GLY A 266 -5.21 -15.57 -27.20
CA GLY A 266 -4.28 -16.19 -28.16
C GLY A 266 -2.84 -15.70 -28.05
N GLU A 267 -2.46 -15.06 -26.95
CA GLU A 267 -1.13 -14.47 -26.73
C GLU A 267 -0.10 -15.55 -26.35
N ILE A 268 0.49 -16.17 -27.36
CA ILE A 268 1.38 -17.34 -27.23
C ILE A 268 2.64 -17.06 -26.41
N ASP A 269 3.27 -15.90 -26.60
CA ASP A 269 4.53 -15.60 -25.92
C ASP A 269 4.31 -15.38 -24.41
N MET A 270 3.19 -14.76 -24.04
CA MET A 270 2.76 -14.67 -22.64
C MET A 270 2.40 -16.05 -22.08
N LEU A 271 1.70 -16.90 -22.84
CA LEU A 271 1.39 -18.26 -22.40
C LEU A 271 2.66 -19.04 -22.07
N LYS A 272 3.66 -19.04 -22.96
CA LYS A 272 4.96 -19.70 -22.72
C LYS A 272 5.65 -19.16 -21.46
N LYS A 273 5.54 -17.86 -21.20
CA LYS A 273 6.10 -17.24 -20.00
C LYS A 273 5.43 -17.78 -18.73
N LEU A 274 4.10 -17.86 -18.72
CA LEU A 274 3.33 -18.41 -17.59
C LEU A 274 3.61 -19.89 -17.35
N MET A 275 3.84 -20.66 -18.42
CA MET A 275 4.23 -22.07 -18.33
C MET A 275 5.58 -22.28 -17.62
N GLY A 276 6.44 -21.26 -17.57
CA GLY A 276 7.70 -21.29 -16.83
C GLY A 276 7.53 -21.43 -15.31
N SER A 277 6.34 -21.13 -14.78
CA SER A 277 6.00 -21.28 -13.36
C SER A 277 5.39 -22.65 -13.01
N ASP A 278 5.36 -23.59 -13.95
CA ASP A 278 4.76 -24.94 -13.82
C ASP A 278 3.33 -24.94 -13.24
N PRO A 279 2.32 -24.44 -13.99
CA PRO A 279 0.93 -24.39 -13.53
C PRO A 279 0.38 -25.77 -13.17
N SER A 280 -0.53 -25.82 -12.19
CA SER A 280 -1.16 -27.06 -11.76
C SER A 280 -1.96 -27.76 -12.87
N THR A 281 -2.13 -29.08 -12.71
CA THR A 281 -2.97 -29.92 -13.57
C THR A 281 -4.39 -29.33 -13.78
N ASP A 282 -5.01 -28.75 -12.74
CA ASP A 282 -6.34 -28.15 -12.84
C ASP A 282 -6.32 -26.88 -13.70
N THR A 283 -5.32 -26.02 -13.52
CA THR A 283 -5.12 -24.83 -14.36
C THR A 283 -4.88 -25.19 -15.82
N LEU A 284 -4.04 -26.20 -16.09
CA LEU A 284 -3.80 -26.68 -17.45
C LEU A 284 -5.07 -27.24 -18.11
N THR A 285 -5.85 -28.02 -17.35
CA THR A 285 -7.14 -28.57 -17.80
C THR A 285 -8.12 -27.44 -18.15
N ASN A 286 -8.24 -26.46 -17.26
CA ASN A 286 -9.10 -25.30 -17.45
C ASN A 286 -8.65 -24.44 -18.64
N ALA A 287 -7.34 -24.28 -18.85
CA ALA A 287 -6.76 -23.57 -19.99
C ALA A 287 -7.05 -24.29 -21.31
N LEU A 288 -6.90 -25.61 -21.36
CA LEU A 288 -7.25 -26.42 -22.54
C LEU A 288 -8.74 -26.28 -22.89
N PHE A 289 -9.61 -26.39 -21.88
CA PHE A 289 -11.05 -26.19 -22.05
C PHE A 289 -11.37 -24.77 -22.53
N CYS A 290 -10.68 -23.76 -22.00
CA CYS A 290 -10.80 -22.38 -22.45
C CYS A 290 -10.47 -22.24 -23.94
N ALA A 291 -9.37 -22.84 -24.41
CA ALA A 291 -8.95 -22.80 -25.81
C ALA A 291 -10.02 -23.40 -26.76
N LEU A 292 -10.62 -24.52 -26.36
CA LEU A 292 -11.67 -25.18 -27.15
C LEU A 292 -12.99 -24.38 -27.18
N MET A 293 -13.28 -23.60 -26.13
CA MET A 293 -14.49 -22.79 -26.03
C MET A 293 -14.42 -21.48 -26.84
N HIS A 294 -13.23 -20.86 -26.95
CA HIS A 294 -13.04 -19.53 -27.54
C HIS A 294 -12.98 -19.51 -29.10
N GLN A 295 -13.16 -20.66 -29.77
CA GLN A 295 -13.23 -20.76 -31.24
C GLN A 295 -12.03 -20.12 -31.95
N HIS A 296 -10.83 -20.29 -31.39
CA HIS A 296 -9.59 -19.90 -32.04
C HIS A 296 -9.40 -20.64 -33.37
N PRO A 297 -8.56 -20.14 -34.29
CA PRO A 297 -8.14 -20.92 -35.46
C PRO A 297 -7.57 -22.27 -35.03
N PRO A 298 -7.85 -23.37 -35.76
CA PRO A 298 -7.40 -24.71 -35.36
C PRO A 298 -5.89 -24.80 -35.12
N GLU A 299 -5.09 -24.10 -35.92
CA GLU A 299 -3.64 -24.04 -35.79
C GLU A 299 -3.22 -23.47 -34.43
N LEU A 300 -3.92 -22.43 -33.97
CA LEU A 300 -3.67 -21.81 -32.68
C LEU A 300 -4.09 -22.72 -31.52
N VAL A 301 -5.20 -23.45 -31.65
CA VAL A 301 -5.65 -24.43 -30.64
C VAL A 301 -4.62 -25.55 -30.49
N VAL A 302 -4.09 -26.07 -31.60
CA VAL A 302 -3.02 -27.08 -31.59
C VAL A 302 -1.78 -26.52 -30.91
N GLN A 303 -1.35 -25.31 -31.29
CA GLN A 303 -0.18 -24.66 -30.69
C GLN A 303 -0.34 -24.42 -29.18
N ILE A 304 -1.51 -23.95 -28.72
CA ILE A 304 -1.81 -23.79 -27.30
C ILE A 304 -1.75 -25.15 -26.60
N SER A 305 -2.35 -26.19 -27.19
CA SER A 305 -2.36 -27.54 -26.61
C SER A 305 -0.95 -28.11 -26.47
N GLU A 306 -0.06 -27.91 -27.45
CA GLU A 306 1.35 -28.31 -27.39
C GLU A 306 2.12 -27.56 -26.28
N ILE A 307 1.84 -26.27 -26.09
CA ILE A 307 2.47 -25.49 -25.02
C ILE A 307 2.01 -25.98 -23.65
N LEU A 308 0.72 -26.25 -23.48
CA LEU A 308 0.15 -26.74 -22.21
C LEU A 308 0.71 -28.13 -21.82
N THR A 309 1.13 -28.96 -22.78
CA THR A 309 1.74 -30.27 -22.50
C THR A 309 3.25 -30.22 -22.27
N THR A 310 3.86 -29.03 -22.38
CA THR A 310 5.30 -28.84 -22.11
C THR A 310 5.61 -28.81 -20.60
N SER A 311 4.60 -28.60 -19.74
CA SER A 311 4.75 -28.65 -18.27
C SER A 311 5.01 -30.08 -17.76
N GLU A 312 5.63 -30.19 -16.58
CA GLU A 312 5.74 -31.48 -15.90
C GLU A 312 4.36 -32.01 -15.49
N GLN A 313 3.47 -31.09 -15.12
CA GLN A 313 2.05 -31.35 -14.98
C GLN A 313 1.40 -31.54 -16.36
N GLN A 314 0.31 -32.29 -16.42
CA GLN A 314 -0.40 -32.59 -17.67
C GLN A 314 -1.88 -32.28 -17.50
N PRO A 315 -2.55 -31.71 -18.52
CA PRO A 315 -3.99 -31.48 -18.46
C PRO A 315 -4.76 -32.80 -18.37
N LEU A 316 -5.81 -32.83 -17.56
CA LEU A 316 -6.73 -33.96 -17.48
C LEU A 316 -7.66 -33.97 -18.69
N LEU A 317 -7.77 -35.15 -19.32
CA LEU A 317 -8.60 -35.35 -20.51
C LEU A 317 -9.89 -36.13 -20.24
N THR A 318 -10.12 -36.49 -18.97
CA THR A 318 -11.28 -37.29 -18.52
C THR A 318 -12.55 -36.45 -18.29
N GLY A 319 -12.47 -35.12 -18.47
CA GLY A 319 -13.58 -34.17 -18.34
C GLY A 319 -13.87 -33.43 -19.65
N SER A 320 -14.87 -32.56 -19.66
CA SER A 320 -15.24 -31.77 -20.84
C SER A 320 -15.77 -30.39 -20.47
N PRO A 321 -15.57 -29.35 -21.31
CA PRO A 321 -16.22 -28.05 -21.14
C PRO A 321 -17.75 -28.14 -21.08
N ASN A 322 -18.33 -29.16 -21.72
CA ASN A 322 -19.76 -29.46 -21.62
C ASN A 322 -19.93 -30.79 -20.86
N PRO A 323 -20.53 -30.78 -19.65
CA PRO A 323 -20.66 -31.98 -18.83
C PRO A 323 -21.53 -33.08 -19.47
N ASN A 324 -22.33 -32.75 -20.50
CA ASN A 324 -23.18 -33.70 -21.21
C ASN A 324 -22.51 -34.30 -22.46
N LEU A 325 -21.29 -33.88 -22.80
CA LEU A 325 -20.59 -34.32 -24.02
C LEU A 325 -19.15 -34.73 -23.69
N PRO A 326 -18.68 -35.91 -24.11
CA PRO A 326 -17.27 -36.27 -24.04
C PRO A 326 -16.38 -35.23 -24.75
N LEU A 327 -15.14 -35.04 -24.27
CA LEU A 327 -14.22 -34.01 -24.74
C LEU A 327 -13.97 -34.07 -26.25
N LEU A 328 -13.72 -35.28 -26.77
CA LEU A 328 -13.45 -35.50 -28.19
C LEU A 328 -14.66 -35.13 -29.06
N VAL A 329 -15.87 -35.45 -28.59
CA VAL A 329 -17.12 -35.12 -29.27
C VAL A 329 -17.37 -33.62 -29.24
N PHE A 330 -17.09 -32.98 -28.10
CA PHE A 330 -17.15 -31.53 -27.97
C PHE A 330 -16.19 -30.85 -28.97
N ALA A 331 -14.95 -31.32 -29.07
CA ALA A 331 -13.96 -30.79 -30.01
C ALA A 331 -14.40 -30.98 -31.47
N LEU A 332 -14.94 -32.15 -31.84
CA LEU A 332 -15.49 -32.40 -33.17
C LEU A 332 -16.67 -31.49 -33.52
N GLN A 333 -17.53 -31.18 -32.54
CA GLN A 333 -18.65 -30.23 -32.75
C GLN A 333 -18.16 -28.79 -32.96
N LYS A 334 -17.09 -28.39 -32.25
CA LYS A 334 -16.53 -27.04 -32.36
C LYS A 334 -15.63 -26.86 -33.59
N TYR A 335 -14.90 -27.91 -33.97
CA TYR A 335 -13.93 -27.91 -35.07
C TYR A 335 -14.25 -29.01 -36.09
N PRO A 336 -15.42 -28.98 -36.75
CA PRO A 336 -15.89 -30.08 -37.60
C PRO A 336 -15.03 -30.35 -38.83
N THR A 337 -14.24 -29.35 -39.27
CA THR A 337 -13.39 -29.43 -40.46
C THR A 337 -11.91 -29.54 -40.14
N SER A 338 -11.51 -29.56 -38.87
CA SER A 338 -10.09 -29.67 -38.48
C SER A 338 -9.80 -31.00 -37.80
N PRO A 339 -9.27 -31.99 -38.55
CA PRO A 339 -8.78 -33.22 -37.95
C PRO A 339 -7.55 -33.00 -37.06
N GLU A 340 -6.84 -31.88 -37.20
CA GLU A 340 -5.63 -31.55 -36.45
C GLU A 340 -5.93 -31.39 -34.96
N VAL A 341 -6.98 -30.66 -34.59
CA VAL A 341 -7.39 -30.48 -33.18
C VAL A 341 -7.76 -31.82 -32.54
N VAL A 342 -8.48 -32.67 -33.28
CA VAL A 342 -8.89 -33.99 -32.81
C VAL A 342 -7.69 -34.91 -32.65
N ARG A 343 -6.79 -34.93 -33.63
CA ARG A 343 -5.53 -35.68 -33.56
C ARG A 343 -4.69 -35.24 -32.37
N GLN A 344 -4.60 -33.94 -32.12
CA GLN A 344 -3.85 -33.41 -31.00
C GLN A 344 -4.40 -33.93 -29.66
N LEU A 345 -5.72 -33.87 -29.45
CA LEU A 345 -6.33 -34.40 -28.24
C LEU A 345 -6.08 -35.92 -28.06
N LEU A 346 -6.13 -36.70 -29.16
CA LEU A 346 -5.80 -38.12 -29.13
C LEU A 346 -4.32 -38.37 -28.78
N VAL A 347 -3.39 -37.57 -29.33
CA VAL A 347 -1.96 -37.65 -28.99
C VAL A 347 -1.71 -37.32 -27.53
N MET A 348 -2.48 -36.38 -26.97
CA MET A 348 -2.44 -36.06 -25.55
C MET A 348 -3.01 -37.18 -24.66
N GLY A 349 -3.66 -38.19 -25.24
CA GLY A 349 -4.22 -39.35 -24.53
C GLY A 349 -5.72 -39.28 -24.26
N CYS A 350 -6.47 -38.42 -24.98
CA CYS A 350 -7.93 -38.38 -24.87
C CYS A 350 -8.53 -39.70 -25.36
N GLU A 351 -9.50 -40.24 -24.62
CA GLU A 351 -10.18 -41.49 -24.98
C GLU A 351 -10.99 -41.31 -26.29
N GLY A 352 -10.75 -42.21 -27.25
CA GLY A 352 -11.36 -42.20 -28.58
C GLY A 352 -12.70 -42.95 -28.68
N ASP A 353 -13.03 -43.75 -27.67
CA ASP A 353 -14.13 -44.71 -27.64
C ASP A 353 -15.28 -44.31 -26.69
N SER A 354 -15.38 -43.02 -26.37
CA SER A 354 -16.42 -42.47 -25.50
C SER A 354 -17.83 -42.80 -26.01
N GLN A 355 -18.69 -43.33 -25.12
CA GLN A 355 -20.08 -43.66 -25.45
C GLN A 355 -20.99 -42.42 -25.38
N LEU A 356 -21.88 -42.27 -26.36
CA LEU A 356 -22.85 -41.18 -26.45
C LEU A 356 -24.28 -41.72 -26.31
N ALA A 357 -25.08 -41.09 -25.44
CA ALA A 357 -26.52 -41.32 -25.40
C ALA A 357 -27.21 -40.45 -26.46
N TRP A 358 -27.74 -41.06 -27.53
CA TRP A 358 -28.53 -40.36 -28.55
C TRP A 358 -30.02 -40.76 -28.49
N GLN A 359 -30.92 -39.81 -28.79
CA GLN A 359 -32.32 -40.08 -29.05
C GLN A 359 -32.60 -39.88 -30.54
N VAL A 360 -33.01 -40.95 -31.22
CA VAL A 360 -33.39 -40.90 -32.64
C VAL A 360 -34.87 -40.49 -32.73
N PHE A 361 -35.15 -39.27 -33.18
CA PHE A 361 -36.52 -38.86 -33.50
C PHE A 361 -36.90 -39.34 -34.90
N SER A 362 -37.79 -40.34 -34.99
CA SER A 362 -38.42 -40.68 -36.27
C SER A 362 -39.58 -39.72 -36.55
N MET A 363 -39.58 -39.07 -37.71
CA MET A 363 -40.77 -38.33 -38.15
C MET A 363 -41.95 -39.30 -38.37
N PRO A 364 -43.17 -38.96 -37.92
CA PRO A 364 -44.33 -39.79 -38.20
C PRO A 364 -44.55 -39.90 -39.71
N LYS A 365 -44.71 -41.13 -40.21
CA LYS A 365 -45.08 -41.37 -41.61
C LYS A 365 -46.38 -40.61 -41.89
N VAL A 366 -46.32 -39.65 -42.82
CA VAL A 366 -47.52 -39.02 -43.39
C VAL A 366 -48.34 -40.14 -44.03
N GLN A 367 -49.48 -40.49 -43.44
CA GLN A 367 -50.47 -41.33 -44.09
C GLN A 367 -51.00 -40.54 -45.29
N ALA A 368 -50.76 -41.06 -46.50
CA ALA A 368 -51.41 -40.57 -47.70
C ALA A 368 -52.93 -40.76 -47.52
N GLY A 369 -53.64 -39.66 -47.25
CA GLY A 369 -55.09 -39.64 -47.27
C GLY A 369 -55.58 -39.59 -48.71
N ASP A 370 -56.39 -40.57 -49.09
CA ASP A 370 -57.15 -40.58 -50.33
C ASP A 370 -58.07 -39.34 -50.40
N GLY A 371 -57.63 -38.33 -51.16
CA GLY A 371 -58.42 -37.15 -51.48
C GLY A 371 -59.11 -37.32 -52.82
N HIS A 372 -60.31 -37.89 -52.83
CA HIS A 372 -61.27 -37.70 -53.91
C HIS A 372 -61.68 -36.22 -53.95
N ALA A 373 -61.22 -35.48 -54.97
CA ALA A 373 -61.77 -34.17 -55.31
C ALA A 373 -62.97 -34.38 -56.25
N GLN A 374 -64.18 -34.14 -55.74
CA GLN A 374 -65.34 -33.79 -56.57
C GLN A 374 -65.23 -32.32 -56.96
N ILE A 375 -65.51 -32.08 -58.24
CA ILE A 375 -65.54 -30.79 -58.92
C ILE A 375 -66.88 -30.13 -58.61
N GLU A 376 -66.86 -28.88 -58.12
CA GLU A 376 -67.74 -27.78 -58.55
C GLU A 376 -67.13 -26.42 -58.18
#